data_AF-A0A447RNZ4-F1
#
_entry.id   AF-A0A447RNZ4-F1
#
_cell.length_a   1.000
_cell.length_b   1.000
_cell.length_c   1.000
_cell.angle_alpha   90.00
_cell.angle_beta   90.00
_cell.angle_gamma   90.00
#
_symmetry.space_group_name_H-M   'P 1'
#
loop_
_entity.id
_entity.type
_entity.pdbx_description
1 polymer ?
#
loop_
_entity_poly.entity_id
_entity_poly.type
_entity_poly.pdbx_seq_one_letter_code
_entity_poly.pdbx_strand_id
1 'polypeptide(L)'
;MFDTEPMKPSNTGRLIADILPDTEAFQWSRTEPPQALLDLVAHPDYQPMVVFPASYAGPDRQVLSAPPSGKPPLFIMLDGTWTEARKMFRKSPYLDALPIISVDLSRISAYHLREAHADGQYCTAEVAIALLDLAGDAPAAAALGEHFTRFRTRYLAGKTQHKGSITAGQVENV
;
A
#
# COMPACT_ATOMS: atom_id res chain seq x y z
N MET A 1 -25.48 11.14 0.70
CA MET A 1 -24.60 11.95 -0.16
C MET A 1 -23.38 11.09 -0.39
N PHE A 2 -23.22 10.54 -1.60
CA PHE A 2 -22.17 9.56 -1.89
C PHE A 2 -20.82 10.28 -1.96
N ASP A 3 -20.04 10.19 -0.88
CA ASP A 3 -18.64 10.63 -0.87
C ASP A 3 -17.81 9.65 -1.69
N THR A 4 -17.55 10.03 -2.94
CA THR A 4 -16.59 9.36 -3.83
C THR A 4 -15.13 9.63 -3.41
N GLU A 5 -14.85 9.68 -2.11
CA GLU A 5 -13.57 10.12 -1.56
C GLU A 5 -12.44 9.05 -1.55
N PRO A 6 -12.67 7.72 -1.46
CA PRO A 6 -11.56 6.77 -1.29
C PRO A 6 -10.72 6.52 -2.55
N MET A 7 -11.22 6.85 -3.75
CA MET A 7 -10.57 6.48 -5.03
C MET A 7 -10.25 7.69 -5.90
N LYS A 8 -9.27 8.50 -5.48
CA LYS A 8 -8.70 9.51 -6.38
C LYS A 8 -7.89 8.82 -7.49
N PRO A 9 -7.95 9.29 -8.76
CA PRO A 9 -7.27 8.66 -9.90
C PRO A 9 -5.74 8.56 -9.77
N SER A 10 -5.13 9.40 -8.92
CA SER A 10 -3.69 9.45 -8.68
C SER A 10 -3.21 8.60 -7.50
N ASN A 11 -4.12 7.98 -6.75
CA ASN A 11 -3.74 7.15 -5.61
C ASN A 11 -3.30 5.78 -6.11
N THR A 12 -2.15 5.31 -5.62
CA THR A 12 -1.60 4.00 -5.98
C THR A 12 -2.57 2.86 -5.63
N GLY A 13 -3.44 3.03 -4.63
CA GLY A 13 -4.54 2.11 -4.33
C GLY A 13 -5.53 1.92 -5.48
N ARG A 14 -5.74 2.93 -6.33
CA ARG A 14 -6.62 2.79 -7.50
C ARG A 14 -6.00 1.91 -8.58
N LEU A 15 -4.69 2.03 -8.81
CA LEU A 15 -3.95 1.19 -9.77
C LEU A 15 -4.01 -0.29 -9.36
N ILE A 16 -3.99 -0.57 -8.06
CA ILE A 16 -4.11 -1.93 -7.53
C ILE A 16 -5.53 -2.46 -7.80
N ALA A 17 -6.57 -1.67 -7.48
CA ALA A 17 -7.95 -2.08 -7.70
C ALA A 17 -8.34 -2.25 -9.18
N ASP A 18 -7.68 -1.54 -10.10
CA ASP A 18 -7.91 -1.71 -11.53
C ASP A 18 -7.36 -3.06 -12.06
N ILE A 19 -6.46 -3.74 -11.31
CA ILE A 19 -5.87 -5.03 -11.67
C ILE A 19 -6.40 -6.18 -10.81
N LEU A 20 -6.62 -5.94 -9.53
CA LEU A 20 -7.19 -6.91 -8.60
C LEU A 20 -8.68 -6.60 -8.42
N PRO A 21 -9.59 -7.30 -9.12
CA PRO A 21 -11.02 -6.97 -9.12
C PRO A 21 -11.65 -7.10 -7.72
N ASP A 22 -11.10 -7.97 -6.88
CA ASP A 22 -11.52 -8.17 -5.49
C ASP A 22 -10.77 -7.23 -4.53
N THR A 23 -10.71 -5.93 -4.87
CA THR A 23 -10.10 -4.89 -4.02
C THR A 23 -11.16 -3.97 -3.43
N GLU A 24 -11.22 -3.93 -2.11
CA GLU A 24 -12.08 -3.01 -1.35
C GLU A 24 -11.27 -1.81 -0.85
N ALA A 25 -11.83 -0.61 -0.93
CA ALA A 25 -11.19 0.62 -0.47
C ALA A 25 -12.05 1.31 0.61
N PHE A 26 -11.44 1.57 1.76
CA PHE A 26 -12.12 2.18 2.91
C PHE A 26 -11.42 3.47 3.32
N GLN A 27 -12.20 4.50 3.65
CA GLN A 27 -11.66 5.71 4.27
C GLN A 27 -11.21 5.39 5.70
N TRP A 28 -9.97 5.73 6.03
CA TRP A 28 -9.45 5.50 7.36
C TRP A 28 -10.09 6.45 8.39
N SER A 29 -10.55 5.87 9.50
CA SER A 29 -11.02 6.61 10.66
C SER A 29 -10.39 6.03 11.92
N ARG A 30 -9.82 6.90 12.75
CA ARG A 30 -9.18 6.52 14.02
C ARG A 30 -10.21 6.04 15.05
N THR A 31 -11.39 6.64 15.05
CA THR A 31 -12.40 6.47 16.12
C THR A 31 -13.59 5.64 15.67
N GLU A 32 -13.94 5.72 14.40
CA GLU A 32 -15.14 5.09 13.83
C GLU A 32 -14.74 4.34 12.55
N PRO A 33 -14.02 3.20 12.67
CA PRO A 33 -13.65 2.40 11.52
C PRO A 33 -14.91 1.92 10.77
N PRO A 34 -14.90 1.89 9.43
CA PRO A 34 -16.05 1.39 8.66
C PRO A 34 -16.41 -0.05 9.05
N GLN A 35 -17.69 -0.33 9.31
CA GLN A 35 -18.13 -1.66 9.74
C GLN A 35 -17.79 -2.74 8.70
N ALA A 36 -17.97 -2.44 7.41
CA ALA A 36 -17.62 -3.35 6.32
C ALA A 36 -16.14 -3.76 6.32
N LEU A 37 -15.22 -2.88 6.74
CA LEU A 37 -13.81 -3.24 6.92
C LEU A 37 -13.64 -4.24 8.05
N LEU A 38 -14.30 -4.02 9.19
CA LEU A 38 -14.23 -4.93 10.34
C LEU A 38 -14.81 -6.30 10.00
N ASP A 39 -15.93 -6.33 9.28
CA ASP A 39 -16.60 -7.56 8.86
C ASP A 39 -15.70 -8.35 7.90
N LEU A 40 -15.06 -7.67 6.94
CA LEU A 40 -14.12 -8.30 6.00
C LEU A 40 -12.88 -8.86 6.71
N VAL A 41 -12.32 -8.11 7.67
CA VAL A 41 -11.18 -8.56 8.49
C VAL A 41 -11.55 -9.75 9.35
N ALA A 42 -12.78 -9.81 9.88
CA ALA A 42 -13.26 -10.92 10.69
C ALA A 42 -13.78 -12.10 9.86
N HIS A 43 -13.82 -11.97 8.53
CA HIS A 43 -14.47 -12.95 7.67
C HIS A 43 -13.73 -14.29 7.70
N PRO A 44 -14.42 -15.42 7.96
CA PRO A 44 -13.77 -16.70 8.18
C PRO A 44 -13.09 -17.26 6.93
N ASP A 45 -13.43 -16.80 5.74
CA ASP A 45 -12.87 -17.33 4.49
C ASP A 45 -11.50 -16.75 4.13
N TYR A 46 -11.06 -15.70 4.82
CA TYR A 46 -9.80 -15.01 4.51
C TYR A 46 -8.79 -15.09 5.64
N GLN A 47 -7.52 -14.83 5.31
CA GLN A 47 -6.43 -14.66 6.26
C GLN A 47 -5.94 -13.21 6.24
N PRO A 48 -6.47 -12.34 7.12
CA PRO A 48 -6.08 -10.93 7.19
C PRO A 48 -4.63 -10.76 7.67
N MET A 49 -3.84 -10.00 6.92
CA MET A 49 -2.46 -9.63 7.25
C MET A 49 -2.23 -8.16 6.96
N VAL A 50 -1.56 -7.46 7.87
CA VAL A 50 -1.20 -6.06 7.67
C VAL A 50 0.14 -5.97 6.97
N VAL A 51 0.17 -5.28 5.84
CA VAL A 51 1.38 -5.08 5.06
C VAL A 51 2.18 -3.92 5.68
N PHE A 52 3.27 -4.24 6.37
CA PHE A 52 4.11 -3.22 7.02
C PHE A 52 5.53 -3.75 7.29
N PRO A 53 6.56 -2.89 7.43
CA PRO A 53 7.91 -3.40 7.69
C PRO A 53 8.03 -4.06 9.06
N ALA A 54 8.76 -5.18 9.11
CA ALA A 54 8.99 -5.97 10.33
C ALA A 54 9.55 -5.16 11.51
N SER A 55 10.33 -4.10 11.25
CA SER A 55 10.90 -3.23 12.28
C SER A 55 9.87 -2.44 13.10
N TYR A 56 8.61 -2.41 12.66
CA TYR A 56 7.50 -1.78 13.36
C TYR A 56 6.62 -2.78 14.12
N ALA A 57 6.94 -4.08 14.07
CA ALA A 57 6.28 -5.08 14.88
C ALA A 57 6.58 -4.85 16.37
N GLY A 58 5.54 -4.87 17.20
CA GLY A 58 5.73 -5.03 18.64
C GLY A 58 6.29 -6.42 18.99
N PRO A 59 6.83 -6.61 20.20
CA PRO A 59 7.48 -7.87 20.59
C PRO A 59 6.57 -9.10 20.47
N ASP A 60 5.27 -8.92 20.71
CA ASP A 60 4.28 -10.02 20.71
C ASP A 60 3.60 -10.22 19.35
N ARG A 61 3.91 -9.37 18.36
CA ARG A 61 3.22 -9.37 17.07
C ARG A 61 3.94 -10.30 16.09
N GLN A 62 3.21 -11.28 15.56
CA GLN A 62 3.75 -12.20 14.56
C GLN A 62 4.15 -11.45 13.28
N VAL A 63 5.35 -11.74 12.79
CA VAL A 63 5.86 -11.26 11.50
C VAL A 63 6.00 -12.44 10.55
N LEU A 64 5.40 -12.33 9.37
CA LEU A 64 5.37 -13.31 8.32
C LEU A 64 6.20 -12.83 7.13
N SER A 65 6.92 -13.75 6.50
CA SER A 65 7.65 -13.53 5.23
C SER A 65 6.89 -14.06 4.01
N ALA A 66 5.87 -14.88 4.22
CA ALA A 66 4.98 -15.39 3.19
C ALA A 66 3.58 -15.64 3.79
N PRO A 67 2.50 -15.60 2.98
CA PRO A 67 1.18 -15.96 3.43
C PRO A 67 1.12 -17.40 3.94
N PRO A 68 0.38 -17.69 5.02
CA PRO A 68 0.13 -19.07 5.45
C PRO A 68 -0.69 -19.83 4.40
N SER A 69 -0.56 -21.16 4.39
CA SER A 69 -1.36 -22.00 3.50
C SER A 69 -2.81 -22.14 3.99
N GLY A 70 -3.71 -22.54 3.09
CA GLY A 70 -5.06 -22.97 3.41
C GLY A 70 -6.16 -22.04 2.89
N LYS A 71 -6.24 -20.81 3.41
CA LYS A 71 -7.25 -19.82 3.00
C LYS A 71 -6.60 -18.70 2.18
N PRO A 72 -7.35 -18.05 1.28
CA PRO A 72 -6.84 -16.92 0.53
C PRO A 72 -6.35 -15.79 1.46
N PRO A 73 -5.19 -15.18 1.14
CA PRO A 73 -4.68 -14.05 1.90
C PRO A 73 -5.54 -12.80 1.68
N LEU A 74 -5.76 -12.03 2.75
CA LEU A 74 -6.33 -10.68 2.69
C LEU A 74 -5.26 -9.68 3.11
N PHE A 75 -4.67 -9.00 2.13
CA PHE A 75 -3.62 -8.01 2.38
C PHE A 75 -4.22 -6.65 2.69
N ILE A 76 -3.95 -6.14 3.89
CA ILE A 76 -4.39 -4.82 4.33
C ILE A 76 -3.26 -3.83 4.06
N MET A 77 -3.49 -2.95 3.08
CA MET A 77 -2.54 -1.91 2.69
C MET A 77 -2.98 -0.55 3.23
N LEU A 78 -2.05 0.17 3.87
CA LEU A 78 -2.32 1.52 4.39
C LEU A 78 -1.89 2.54 3.34
N ASP A 79 -2.84 2.98 2.51
CA ASP A 79 -2.57 3.89 1.39
C ASP A 79 -2.45 5.35 1.85
N GLY A 80 -1.26 5.92 1.71
CA GLY A 80 -0.94 7.29 2.09
C GLY A 80 0.56 7.54 2.02
N THR A 81 1.00 8.74 2.39
CA THR A 81 2.43 9.00 2.59
C THR A 81 2.97 8.11 3.71
N TRP A 82 4.29 7.89 3.74
CA TRP A 82 4.93 7.07 4.79
C TRP A 82 4.58 7.54 6.22
N THR A 83 4.52 8.86 6.43
CA THR A 83 4.12 9.46 7.70
C THR A 83 2.66 9.15 8.06
N GLU A 84 1.76 9.18 7.07
CA GLU A 84 0.36 8.83 7.24
C GLU A 84 0.18 7.34 7.49
N ALA A 85 0.82 6.47 6.71
CA ALA A 85 0.76 5.01 6.89
C ALA A 85 1.24 4.60 8.29
N ARG A 86 2.36 5.16 8.77
CA ARG A 86 2.82 4.95 10.15
C ARG A 86 1.82 5.43 11.20
N LYS A 87 1.17 6.57 10.95
CA LYS A 87 0.13 7.10 11.85
C LYS A 87 -1.08 6.17 11.86
N MET A 88 -1.56 5.73 10.69
CA MET A 88 -2.68 4.80 10.54
C MET A 88 -2.37 3.49 11.26
N PHE A 89 -1.21 2.90 11.00
CA PHE A 89 -0.76 1.66 11.64
C PHE A 89 -0.80 1.75 13.17
N ARG A 90 -0.20 2.81 13.75
CA ARG A 90 -0.18 3.03 15.21
C ARG A 90 -1.54 3.40 15.80
N LYS A 91 -2.45 3.96 15.01
CA LYS A 91 -3.74 4.50 15.47
C LYS A 91 -4.93 3.66 15.00
N SER A 92 -4.68 2.39 14.66
CA SER A 92 -5.71 1.43 14.28
C SER A 92 -5.66 0.21 15.20
N PRO A 93 -6.16 0.31 16.46
CA PRO A 93 -6.10 -0.80 17.41
C PRO A 93 -6.78 -2.09 16.92
N TYR A 94 -7.77 -1.93 16.04
CA TYR A 94 -8.48 -3.04 15.38
C TYR A 94 -7.58 -3.88 14.46
N LEU A 95 -6.36 -3.42 14.14
CA LEU A 95 -5.37 -4.16 13.36
C LEU A 95 -4.27 -4.80 14.22
N ASP A 96 -4.22 -4.55 15.53
CA ASP A 96 -3.09 -4.94 16.39
C ASP A 96 -2.97 -6.46 16.57
N ALA A 97 -4.11 -7.18 16.55
CA ALA A 97 -4.16 -8.63 16.66
C ALA A 97 -3.70 -9.35 15.37
N LEU A 98 -3.64 -8.63 14.24
CA LEU A 98 -3.32 -9.23 12.95
C LEU A 98 -1.81 -9.41 12.77
N PRO A 99 -1.36 -10.51 12.17
CA PRO A 99 0.04 -10.67 11.80
C PRO A 99 0.49 -9.57 10.83
N ILE A 100 1.75 -9.19 10.90
CA ILE A 100 2.40 -8.34 9.90
C ILE A 100 2.98 -9.23 8.82
N ILE A 101 2.73 -8.91 7.55
CA ILE A 101 3.53 -9.46 6.44
C ILE A 101 4.51 -8.39 5.98
N SER A 102 5.81 -8.72 6.05
CA SER A 102 6.90 -7.82 5.67
C SER A 102 7.60 -8.37 4.46
N VAL A 103 7.63 -7.59 3.39
CA VAL A 103 8.29 -7.96 2.14
C VAL A 103 9.67 -7.33 2.09
N ASP A 104 10.70 -8.15 1.87
CA ASP A 104 12.04 -7.66 1.56
C ASP A 104 12.16 -7.36 0.06
N LEU A 105 11.85 -6.11 -0.29
CA LEU A 105 11.84 -5.63 -1.66
C LEU A 105 13.26 -5.46 -2.24
N SER A 106 14.31 -5.49 -1.42
CA SER A 106 15.69 -5.52 -1.91
C SER A 106 16.01 -6.79 -2.69
N ARG A 107 15.31 -7.89 -2.38
CA ARG A 107 15.46 -9.19 -3.06
C ARG A 107 14.62 -9.28 -4.34
N ILE A 108 13.59 -8.45 -4.46
CA ILE A 108 12.62 -8.46 -5.58
C ILE A 108 13.01 -7.43 -6.65
N SER A 109 13.65 -6.33 -6.26
CA SER A 109 14.15 -5.28 -7.16
C SER A 109 15.10 -5.80 -8.25
N ALA A 110 15.84 -6.89 -7.96
CA ALA A 110 16.76 -7.51 -8.91
C ALA A 110 16.07 -8.05 -10.17
N TYR A 111 14.78 -8.40 -10.09
CA TYR A 111 14.06 -9.06 -11.17
C TYR A 111 13.23 -8.10 -12.03
N HIS A 112 12.68 -7.01 -11.47
CA HIS A 112 11.69 -6.19 -12.20
C HIS A 112 11.91 -4.67 -12.20
N LEU A 113 12.81 -4.12 -11.37
CA LEU A 113 12.81 -2.67 -11.14
C LEU A 113 14.20 -2.03 -11.22
N ARG A 114 14.86 -2.20 -12.37
CA ARG A 114 15.98 -1.32 -12.74
C ARG A 114 15.42 0.00 -13.26
N GLU A 115 15.16 0.93 -12.34
CA GLU A 115 15.58 2.33 -12.43
C GLU A 115 14.87 3.18 -11.35
N ALA A 116 15.71 3.88 -10.58
CA ALA A 116 15.36 4.97 -9.66
C ALA A 116 14.45 4.61 -8.47
N HIS A 117 15.05 4.03 -7.43
CA HIS A 117 14.58 4.24 -6.05
C HIS A 117 15.74 4.78 -5.21
N ALA A 118 15.44 5.78 -4.38
CA ALA A 118 16.24 6.03 -3.19
C ALA A 118 15.99 4.87 -2.23
N ASP A 119 17.05 4.31 -1.67
CA ASP A 119 17.02 3.12 -0.83
C ASP A 119 15.90 3.19 0.24
N GLY A 120 15.01 2.19 0.24
CA GLY A 120 14.09 1.93 1.36
C GLY A 120 12.70 2.57 1.31
N GLN A 121 12.30 3.27 0.24
CA GLN A 121 10.93 3.77 0.06
C GLN A 121 10.31 3.23 -1.23
N TYR A 122 9.66 2.07 -1.09
CA TYR A 122 8.90 1.45 -2.17
C TYR A 122 7.46 1.99 -2.18
N CYS A 123 6.89 2.15 -3.37
CA CYS A 123 5.50 2.60 -3.49
C CYS A 123 4.51 1.46 -3.20
N THR A 124 3.26 1.80 -2.88
CA THR A 124 2.19 0.83 -2.60
C THR A 124 2.08 -0.25 -3.69
N ALA A 125 2.26 0.10 -4.97
CA ALA A 125 2.17 -0.83 -6.09
C ALA A 125 3.32 -1.87 -6.11
N GLU A 126 4.55 -1.46 -5.82
CA GLU A 126 5.70 -2.39 -5.74
C GLU A 126 5.53 -3.41 -4.63
N VAL A 127 4.99 -2.97 -3.49
CA VAL A 127 4.66 -3.87 -2.39
C VAL A 127 3.56 -4.85 -2.82
N ALA A 128 2.53 -4.37 -3.51
CA ALA A 128 1.43 -5.22 -4.00
C ALA A 128 1.93 -6.28 -5.02
N ILE A 129 2.77 -5.90 -5.99
CA ILE A 129 3.38 -6.83 -6.95
C ILE A 129 4.14 -7.94 -6.22
N ALA A 130 4.98 -7.55 -5.27
CA ALA A 130 5.75 -8.50 -4.47
C ALA A 130 4.89 -9.44 -3.64
N LEU A 131 3.76 -8.95 -3.10
CA LEU A 131 2.83 -9.78 -2.35
C LEU A 131 2.09 -10.78 -3.24
N LEU A 132 1.73 -10.38 -4.47
CA LEU A 132 1.13 -11.27 -5.45
C LEU A 132 2.08 -12.40 -5.86
N ASP A 133 3.36 -12.08 -6.09
CA ASP A 133 4.40 -13.08 -6.34
C ASP A 133 4.56 -14.05 -5.15
N LEU A 134 4.59 -13.52 -3.92
CA LEU A 134 4.68 -14.35 -2.70
C LEU A 134 3.44 -15.21 -2.47
N ALA A 135 2.27 -14.75 -2.91
CA ALA A 135 1.02 -15.51 -2.88
C ALA A 135 0.92 -16.55 -4.02
N GLY A 136 1.84 -16.55 -4.97
CA GLY A 136 1.86 -17.45 -6.12
C GLY A 136 1.00 -16.99 -7.31
N ASP A 137 0.50 -15.77 -7.29
CA ASP A 137 -0.28 -15.17 -8.40
C ASP A 137 0.64 -14.39 -9.34
N ALA A 138 1.55 -15.12 -10.00
CA ALA A 138 2.47 -14.55 -10.98
C ALA A 138 1.78 -13.80 -12.14
N PRO A 139 0.62 -14.26 -12.68
CA PRO A 139 -0.11 -13.51 -13.70
C PRO A 139 -0.56 -12.13 -13.22
N ALA A 140 -1.16 -12.03 -12.02
CA ALA A 140 -1.60 -10.75 -11.47
C ALA A 140 -0.40 -9.83 -11.15
N ALA A 141 0.68 -10.39 -10.60
CA ALA A 141 1.91 -9.65 -10.33
C ALA A 141 2.50 -9.03 -11.61
N ALA A 142 2.58 -9.81 -12.70
CA ALA A 142 3.06 -9.34 -13.99
C ALA A 142 2.15 -8.25 -14.58
N ALA A 143 0.83 -8.45 -14.54
CA ALA A 143 -0.14 -7.47 -15.04
C ALA A 143 -0.07 -6.14 -14.27
N LEU A 144 0.03 -6.20 -12.94
CA LEU A 144 0.17 -5.01 -12.09
C LEU A 144 1.50 -4.30 -12.33
N GLY A 145 2.59 -5.06 -12.50
CA GLY A 145 3.90 -4.53 -12.85
C GLY A 145 3.87 -3.75 -14.17
N GLU A 146 3.34 -4.35 -15.23
CA GLU A 146 3.23 -3.70 -16.54
C GLU A 146 2.37 -2.43 -16.47
N HIS A 147 1.21 -2.51 -15.80
CA HIS A 147 0.30 -1.38 -15.64
C HIS A 147 0.99 -0.22 -14.88
N PHE A 148 1.67 -0.52 -13.78
CA PHE A 148 2.39 0.46 -12.98
C PHE A 148 3.53 1.12 -13.77
N THR A 149 4.33 0.34 -14.53
CA THR A 149 5.36 0.89 -15.40
C THR A 149 4.76 1.87 -16.42
N ARG A 150 3.68 1.49 -17.11
CA ARG A 150 3.01 2.35 -18.10
C ARG A 150 2.49 3.64 -17.47
N PHE A 151 1.87 3.55 -16.29
CA PHE A 151 1.40 4.71 -15.54
C PHE A 151 2.57 5.65 -15.18
N ARG A 152 3.63 5.12 -14.55
CA ARG A 152 4.81 5.89 -14.13
C ARG A 152 5.48 6.60 -15.31
N THR A 153 5.69 5.90 -16.42
CA THR A 153 6.29 6.47 -17.64
C THR A 153 5.46 7.63 -18.16
N ARG A 154 4.14 7.48 -18.28
CA ARG A 154 3.25 8.54 -18.77
C ARG A 154 3.15 9.72 -17.80
N TYR A 155 3.08 9.45 -16.50
CA TYR A 155 3.08 10.48 -15.47
C TYR A 155 4.35 11.33 -15.52
N LEU A 156 5.52 10.69 -15.58
CA LEU A 156 6.80 11.40 -15.68
C LEU A 156 6.95 12.17 -17.00
N ALA A 157 6.46 11.63 -18.11
CA ALA A 157 6.46 12.32 -19.41
C ALA A 157 5.56 13.57 -19.41
N GLY A 158 4.45 13.55 -18.66
CA GLY A 158 3.54 14.70 -18.52
C GLY A 158 3.91 15.67 -17.40
N LYS A 159 4.83 15.30 -16.49
CA LYS A 159 5.25 16.14 -15.37
C LYS A 159 6.05 17.34 -15.90
N THR A 160 5.53 18.54 -15.71
CA THR A 160 6.19 19.77 -16.13
C THR A 160 7.51 19.96 -15.37
N GLN A 161 8.61 20.19 -16.10
CA GLN A 161 9.91 20.54 -15.53
C GLN A 161 9.96 22.04 -15.17
N HIS A 162 9.07 22.52 -14.30
CA HIS A 162 9.18 23.90 -13.82
C HIS A 162 10.29 23.98 -12.76
N LYS A 163 11.43 24.60 -13.11
CA LYS A 163 12.35 25.16 -12.11
C LYS A 163 11.67 26.39 -11.52
N GLY A 164 10.93 26.21 -10.44
CA GLY A 164 10.30 27.34 -9.78
C GLY A 164 9.80 26.95 -8.40
N SER A 165 10.48 27.44 -7.36
CA SER A 165 9.88 27.56 -6.04
C SER A 165 8.60 28.38 -6.18
N ILE A 166 7.43 27.74 -6.02
CA ILE A 166 6.13 28.42 -5.91
C ILE A 166 5.87 28.65 -4.42
N THR A 167 6.84 29.19 -3.70
CA THR A 167 6.62 29.66 -2.34
C THR A 167 6.76 31.17 -2.38
N ALA A 168 5.66 31.89 -2.14
CA ALA A 168 5.73 33.31 -1.85
C ALA A 168 6.61 33.50 -0.61
N GLY A 169 7.63 34.36 -0.68
CA GLY A 169 8.48 34.67 0.46
C GLY A 169 7.62 35.14 1.63
N GLN A 170 7.69 34.44 2.76
CA GLN A 170 7.08 34.93 3.99
C GLN A 170 7.81 36.22 4.37
N VAL A 171 7.08 37.34 4.41
CA VAL A 171 7.57 38.56 5.06
C VAL A 171 7.54 38.27 6.56
N GLU A 172 8.71 38.16 7.17
CA GLU A 172 8.84 38.13 8.62
C GLU A 172 8.32 39.46 9.19
N ASN A 173 7.28 39.39 10.01
CA ASN A 173 6.87 40.53 10.83
C ASN A 173 7.80 40.61 12.04
N VAL A 174 8.48 41.75 12.16
CA VAL A 174 9.30 42.21 13.30
C VAL A 174 8.42 42.45 14.54
#